data_AF-A0A2V9T2L5-F1
#
_entry.id   AF-A0A2V9T2L5-F1
#
_cell.length_a   1.000
_cell.length_b   1.000
_cell.length_c   1.000
_cell.angle_alpha   90.00
_cell.angle_beta   90.00
_cell.angle_gamma   90.00
#
_symmetry.space_group_name_H-M   'P 1'
#
loop_
_entity.id
_entity.type
_entity.pdbx_description
1 polymer ?
#
loop_
_entity_poly.entity_id
_entity_poly.type
_entity_poly.pdbx_seq_one_letter_code
_entity_poly.pdbx_strand_id
1 'polypeptide(L)'
;MPLLSQYARKQKLSYFTRELPKNARILEVGCGDGWFGVQLKSAGYKNYVGLDLKGPADIVGNILECFQEFFDLLKPGGLLMLTSPVPHMDWACKLLERFGLNQKRTSPHDHLLYFRNVRMFEPLEIKIIGGMAQWGRFLKPASC
;
A
#
# COMPACT_ATOMS: atom_id res chain seq x y z
N MET A 1 -20.62 0.24 4.06
CA MET A 1 -19.42 1.10 3.90
C MET A 1 -19.80 2.37 3.16
N PRO A 2 -19.30 3.55 3.57
CA PRO A 2 -19.60 4.82 2.90
C PRO A 2 -19.24 4.78 1.40
N LEU A 3 -20.04 5.44 0.56
CA LEU A 3 -19.86 5.47 -0.91
C LEU A 3 -18.47 5.96 -1.33
N LEU A 4 -17.94 6.99 -0.65
CA LEU A 4 -16.61 7.53 -0.91
C LEU A 4 -15.49 6.50 -0.67
N SER A 5 -15.61 5.69 0.40
CA SER A 5 -14.64 4.65 0.70
C SER A 5 -14.66 3.54 -0.35
N GLN A 6 -15.84 3.19 -0.87
CA GLN A 6 -15.95 2.19 -1.95
C GLN A 6 -15.34 2.72 -3.26
N TYR A 7 -15.62 3.98 -3.61
CA TYR A 7 -15.02 4.61 -4.79
C TYR A 7 -13.49 4.66 -4.68
N ALA A 8 -12.95 5.10 -3.54
CA ALA A 8 -11.50 5.14 -3.31
C ALA A 8 -10.86 3.74 -3.40
N ARG A 9 -11.50 2.70 -2.85
CA ARG A 9 -11.05 1.30 -2.96
C ARG A 9 -11.02 0.82 -4.41
N LYS A 10 -12.04 1.14 -5.22
CA LYS A 10 -12.08 0.81 -6.66
C LYS A 10 -10.97 1.51 -7.43
N GLN A 11 -10.71 2.79 -7.15
CA GLN A 11 -9.63 3.54 -7.77
C GLN A 11 -8.25 2.97 -7.41
N LYS A 12 -8.05 2.57 -6.14
CA LYS A 12 -6.81 1.88 -5.70
C LYS A 12 -6.62 0.56 -6.45
N LEU A 13 -7.66 -0.27 -6.52
CA LEU A 13 -7.60 -1.55 -7.23
C LEU A 13 -7.19 -1.33 -8.69
N SER A 14 -7.89 -0.45 -9.40
CA SER A 14 -7.56 -0.12 -10.79
C SER A 14 -6.11 0.39 -10.94
N TYR A 15 -5.67 1.28 -10.06
CA TYR A 15 -4.33 1.86 -10.12
C TYR A 15 -3.22 0.81 -9.91
N PHE A 16 -3.35 -0.04 -8.88
CA PHE A 16 -2.30 -0.99 -8.53
C PHE A 16 -2.33 -2.27 -9.38
N THR A 17 -3.48 -2.69 -9.89
CA THR A 17 -3.58 -3.96 -10.64
C THR A 17 -3.48 -3.82 -12.15
N ARG A 18 -3.43 -2.60 -12.70
CA ARG A 18 -3.53 -2.35 -14.15
C ARG A 18 -2.58 -3.20 -15.01
N GLU A 19 -1.36 -3.42 -14.52
CA GLU A 19 -0.29 -4.11 -15.26
C GLU A 19 0.18 -5.39 -14.52
N LEU A 20 -0.51 -5.80 -13.46
CA LEU A 20 -0.13 -6.99 -12.71
C LEU A 20 -0.64 -8.26 -13.40
N PRO A 21 0.26 -9.18 -13.80
CA PRO A 21 -0.17 -10.45 -14.39
C PRO A 21 -0.90 -11.31 -13.34
N LYS A 22 -1.87 -12.11 -13.77
CA LYS A 22 -2.74 -12.88 -12.85
C LYS A 22 -2.01 -13.94 -12.03
N ASN A 23 -0.84 -14.37 -12.50
CA ASN A 23 0.05 -15.29 -11.79
C ASN A 23 1.11 -14.58 -10.93
N ALA A 24 1.07 -13.24 -10.82
CA ALA A 24 1.98 -12.49 -9.96
C ALA A 24 1.92 -13.00 -8.52
N ARG A 25 3.09 -13.13 -7.89
CA ARG A 25 3.21 -13.36 -6.45
C ARG A 25 3.12 -12.00 -5.75
N ILE A 26 2.09 -11.82 -4.93
CA ILE A 26 1.75 -10.55 -4.30
C ILE A 26 1.83 -10.73 -2.78
N LEU A 27 2.61 -9.86 -2.14
CA LEU A 27 2.62 -9.68 -0.69
C LEU A 27 1.98 -8.33 -0.40
N GLU A 28 0.86 -8.31 0.34
CA GLU A 28 0.27 -7.10 0.88
C GLU A 28 0.68 -6.93 2.34
N VAL A 29 1.16 -5.74 2.66
CA VAL A 29 1.66 -5.41 3.99
C VAL A 29 0.81 -4.30 4.58
N GLY A 30 0.30 -4.53 5.79
CA GLY A 30 -0.76 -3.71 6.38
C GLY A 30 -2.14 -4.02 5.77
N CYS A 31 -2.49 -5.30 5.62
CA CYS A 31 -3.71 -5.72 4.92
C CYS A 31 -5.03 -5.46 5.71
N GLY A 32 -4.96 -5.17 7.01
CA GLY A 32 -6.08 -4.77 7.85
C GLY A 32 -7.23 -5.78 7.87
N ASP A 33 -8.40 -5.36 7.36
CA ASP A 33 -9.61 -6.20 7.23
C ASP A 33 -9.55 -7.19 6.04
N GLY A 34 -8.44 -7.22 5.30
CA GLY A 34 -8.22 -8.10 4.15
C GLY A 34 -9.00 -7.72 2.89
N TRP A 35 -9.65 -6.54 2.85
CA TRP A 35 -10.53 -6.17 1.73
C TRP A 35 -9.84 -6.24 0.36
N PHE A 36 -8.57 -5.83 0.28
CA PHE A 36 -7.84 -5.79 -0.98
C PHE A 36 -7.51 -7.19 -1.46
N GLY A 37 -7.03 -8.06 -0.56
CA GLY A 37 -6.82 -9.48 -0.83
C GLY A 37 -8.07 -10.21 -1.31
N VAL A 38 -9.24 -9.97 -0.69
CA VAL A 38 -10.51 -10.54 -1.15
C VAL A 38 -10.83 -10.11 -2.58
N GLN A 39 -10.65 -8.83 -2.90
CA GLN A 39 -10.90 -8.32 -4.26
C GLN A 39 -9.93 -8.91 -5.29
N LEU A 40 -8.64 -9.06 -4.94
CA LEU A 40 -7.65 -9.69 -5.82
C LEU A 40 -7.99 -11.16 -6.06
N LYS A 41 -8.31 -11.93 -5.02
CA LYS A 41 -8.69 -13.34 -5.14
C LYS A 41 -9.93 -13.51 -6.03
N SER A 42 -10.96 -12.70 -5.80
CA SER A 42 -12.17 -12.69 -6.66
C SER A 42 -11.88 -12.27 -8.10
N ALA A 43 -10.85 -11.44 -8.33
CA ALA A 43 -10.38 -11.06 -9.66
C ALA A 43 -9.42 -12.08 -10.31
N GLY A 44 -9.26 -13.27 -9.71
CA GLY A 44 -8.49 -14.39 -10.27
C GLY A 44 -7.01 -14.42 -9.93
N TYR A 45 -6.52 -13.56 -9.03
CA TYR A 45 -5.14 -13.66 -8.52
C TYR A 45 -5.03 -14.83 -7.55
N LYS A 46 -4.13 -15.77 -7.83
CA LYS A 46 -3.97 -17.02 -7.05
C LYS A 46 -2.87 -16.96 -5.98
N ASN A 47 -1.87 -16.11 -6.18
CA ASN A 47 -0.65 -16.09 -5.37
C ASN A 47 -0.57 -14.84 -4.50
N TYR A 48 -1.53 -14.66 -3.59
CA TYR A 48 -1.61 -13.51 -2.68
C TYR A 48 -1.36 -13.95 -1.23
N VAL A 49 -0.55 -13.17 -0.51
CA VAL A 49 -0.29 -13.31 0.93
C VAL A 49 -0.49 -11.94 1.60
N GLY A 50 -1.19 -11.91 2.74
CA GLY A 50 -1.41 -10.70 3.54
C GLY A 50 -0.66 -10.73 4.89
N LEU A 51 0.01 -9.64 5.24
CA LEU A 51 0.76 -9.44 6.48
C LEU A 51 0.20 -8.21 7.23
N ASP A 52 -0.11 -8.33 8.52
CA ASP A 52 -0.55 -7.20 9.36
C ASP A 52 -0.20 -7.41 10.84
N LEU A 53 -0.08 -6.33 11.61
CA LEU A 53 0.12 -6.37 13.06
C LEU A 53 -1.12 -6.85 13.82
N LYS A 54 -2.31 -6.71 13.25
CA LYS A 54 -3.56 -7.22 13.82
C LYS A 54 -4.14 -8.31 12.92
N GLY A 55 -4.45 -9.46 13.51
CA GLY A 55 -5.18 -10.51 12.82
C GLY A 55 -6.53 -10.01 12.30
N PRO A 56 -7.11 -10.63 11.25
CA PRO A 56 -6.72 -11.88 10.61
C PRO A 56 -5.76 -11.66 9.41
N ALA A 57 -4.46 -11.82 9.64
CA ALA A 57 -3.42 -11.81 8.60
C ALA A 57 -2.68 -13.15 8.60
N ASP A 58 -2.04 -13.49 7.48
CA ASP A 58 -1.29 -14.76 7.35
C ASP A 58 -0.02 -14.74 8.23
N ILE A 59 0.52 -13.55 8.55
CA ILE A 59 1.72 -13.31 9.37
C ILE A 59 1.51 -12.03 10.22
N VAL A 60 2.16 -11.91 11.39
CA VAL A 60 2.15 -10.72 12.28
C VAL A 60 3.57 -10.19 12.52
N GLY A 61 3.84 -8.89 12.28
CA GLY A 61 5.17 -8.27 12.48
C GLY A 61 5.21 -6.74 12.30
N ASN A 62 6.21 -6.05 12.89
CA ASN A 62 6.36 -4.59 12.84
C ASN A 62 7.11 -4.15 11.58
N ILE A 63 6.44 -3.36 10.73
CA ILE A 63 6.92 -3.00 9.40
C ILE A 63 7.60 -1.61 9.30
N LEU A 64 7.66 -0.86 10.40
CA LEU A 64 7.98 0.57 10.35
C LEU A 64 9.41 0.89 9.86
N GLU A 65 10.27 -0.10 9.69
CA GLU A 65 11.67 0.07 9.27
C GLU A 65 12.00 -0.66 7.94
N CYS A 66 10.99 -1.25 7.27
CA CYS A 66 11.23 -2.39 6.38
C CYS A 66 11.57 -2.11 4.90
N PHE A 67 12.09 -0.93 4.54
CA PHE A 67 12.41 -0.65 3.12
C PHE A 67 13.49 -1.60 2.57
N GLN A 68 14.49 -1.95 3.39
CA GLN A 68 15.53 -2.90 3.01
C GLN A 68 14.94 -4.31 2.84
N GLU A 69 14.06 -4.73 3.73
CA GLU A 69 13.40 -6.03 3.69
C GLU A 69 12.49 -6.15 2.48
N PHE A 70 11.75 -5.09 2.14
CA PHE A 70 10.99 -5.05 0.88
C PHE A 70 11.90 -5.20 -0.33
N PHE A 71 13.07 -4.57 -0.31
CA PHE A 71 14.04 -4.69 -1.38
C PHE A 71 14.58 -6.11 -1.47
N ASP A 72 14.93 -6.73 -0.35
CA ASP A 72 15.48 -8.09 -0.31
C ASP A 72 14.45 -9.14 -0.72
N LEU A 73 13.18 -8.95 -0.34
CA LEU A 73 12.06 -9.83 -0.71
C LEU A 73 11.67 -9.72 -2.19
N LEU A 74 11.81 -8.53 -2.78
CA LEU A 74 11.48 -8.32 -4.19
C LEU A 74 12.57 -8.92 -5.08
N LYS A 75 12.15 -9.77 -6.03
CA LYS A 75 13.04 -10.17 -7.14
C LYS A 75 13.49 -8.94 -7.94
N PRO A 76 14.66 -8.98 -8.61
CA PRO A 76 15.03 -7.95 -9.59
C PRO A 76 13.92 -7.73 -10.62
N GLY A 77 13.62 -6.46 -10.94
CA GLY A 77 12.46 -6.09 -11.76
C GLY A 77 11.09 -6.26 -11.07
N GLY A 78 11.08 -6.56 -9.78
CA GLY A 78 9.87 -6.61 -8.96
C GLY A 78 9.26 -5.23 -8.72
N LEU A 79 7.95 -5.21 -8.43
CA LEU A 79 7.20 -3.97 -8.20
C LEU A 79 6.94 -3.76 -6.72
N LEU A 80 7.35 -2.62 -6.20
CA LEU A 80 6.92 -2.09 -4.90
C LEU A 80 5.77 -1.11 -5.13
N MET A 81 4.67 -1.29 -4.41
CA MET A 81 3.49 -0.43 -4.50
C MET A 81 3.13 0.07 -3.10
N LEU A 82 3.01 1.38 -2.94
CA LEU A 82 2.82 2.01 -1.63
C LEU A 82 1.64 2.99 -1.65
N THR A 83 0.94 3.07 -0.51
CA THR A 83 0.03 4.17 -0.21
C THR A 83 0.37 4.76 1.15
N SER A 84 0.43 6.08 1.25
CA SER A 84 0.68 6.79 2.51
C SER A 84 -0.02 8.14 2.49
N PRO A 85 -0.35 8.74 3.63
CA PRO A 85 -0.59 10.18 3.71
C PRO A 85 0.61 10.95 3.14
N VAL A 86 0.36 12.12 2.57
CA VAL A 86 1.38 13.12 2.28
C VAL A 86 1.83 13.70 3.63
N PRO A 87 3.14 13.71 3.95
CA PRO A 87 3.62 14.07 5.29
C PRO A 87 3.06 15.38 5.85
N HIS A 88 3.03 16.46 5.07
CA HIS A 88 2.51 17.75 5.52
C HIS A 88 0.97 17.83 5.63
N MET A 89 0.25 16.84 5.09
CA MET A 89 -1.22 16.74 5.14
C MET A 89 -1.72 15.69 6.12
N ASP A 90 -0.83 15.08 6.91
CA ASP A 90 -1.19 14.03 7.86
C ASP A 90 -2.28 14.46 8.86
N TRP A 91 -2.23 15.72 9.29
CA TRP A 91 -3.21 16.32 10.18
C TRP A 91 -4.64 16.25 9.62
N ALA A 92 -4.80 16.42 8.30
CA ALA A 92 -6.10 16.37 7.64
C ALA A 92 -6.62 14.93 7.61
N CYS A 93 -5.74 13.95 7.36
CA CYS A 93 -6.10 12.54 7.46
C CYS A 93 -6.53 12.15 8.88
N LYS A 94 -5.80 12.60 9.92
CA LYS A 94 -6.17 12.38 11.34
C LYS A 94 -7.54 13.00 11.68
N LEU A 95 -7.85 14.17 11.12
CA LEU A 95 -9.15 14.81 11.31
C LEU A 95 -10.27 13.97 10.67
N LEU A 96 -10.07 13.49 9.43
CA LEU A 96 -11.04 12.62 8.75
C LEU A 96 -11.25 11.29 9.49
N GLU A 97 -10.20 10.73 10.11
CA GLU A 97 -10.30 9.54 10.97
C GLU A 97 -11.16 9.79 12.19
N ARG A 98 -11.04 10.96 12.83
CA ARG A 98 -11.86 11.35 13.99
C ARG A 98 -13.35 11.44 13.63
N PHE A 99 -13.67 11.89 12.43
CA PHE A 99 -15.04 11.96 11.92
C PHE A 99 -15.54 10.63 11.30
N GLY A 100 -14.74 9.57 11.33
CA GLY A 100 -15.11 8.27 10.74
C GLY A 100 -15.20 8.25 9.22
N LEU A 101 -14.65 9.28 8.55
CA LEU A 101 -14.62 9.40 7.10
C LEU A 101 -13.43 8.66 6.47
N ASN A 102 -12.44 8.30 7.29
CA ASN A 102 -11.28 7.51 6.89
C ASN A 102 -11.07 6.31 7.84
N GLN A 103 -10.34 5.30 7.37
CA GLN A 103 -9.97 4.14 8.18
C GLN A 103 -9.09 4.58 9.36
N LYS A 104 -9.45 4.17 10.58
CA LYS A 104 -8.63 4.41 11.76
C LYS A 104 -7.29 3.69 11.63
N ARG A 105 -6.21 4.41 11.90
CA ARG A 105 -4.85 3.83 11.95
C ARG A 105 -4.72 2.84 13.10
N THR A 106 -3.94 1.81 12.87
CA THR A 106 -3.63 0.75 13.86
C THR A 106 -2.29 0.96 14.56
N SER A 107 -1.46 1.90 14.08
CA SER A 107 -0.15 2.27 14.64
C SER A 107 0.09 3.78 14.58
N PRO A 108 1.03 4.33 15.39
CA PRO A 108 1.48 5.71 15.29
C PRO A 108 2.19 5.92 13.93
N HIS A 109 1.63 6.74 13.05
CA HIS A 109 2.20 7.03 11.73
C HIS A 109 3.18 8.21 11.82
N ASP A 110 4.27 8.03 12.57
CA ASP A 110 5.12 9.15 13.00
C ASP A 110 6.34 9.37 12.07
N HIS A 111 6.54 8.49 11.09
CA HIS A 111 7.67 8.52 10.14
C HIS A 111 7.19 8.56 8.68
N LEU A 112 6.31 9.52 8.36
CA LEU A 112 5.83 9.68 6.99
C LEU A 112 6.94 10.20 6.06
N LEU A 113 7.25 9.43 5.02
CA LEU A 113 8.22 9.77 4.00
C LEU A 113 7.50 10.32 2.76
N TYR A 114 8.04 11.37 2.13
CA TYR A 114 7.63 11.71 0.77
C TYR A 114 8.12 10.62 -0.20
N PHE A 115 7.22 10.09 -1.04
CA PHE A 115 7.57 9.02 -1.99
C PHE A 115 8.70 9.40 -2.96
N ARG A 116 8.86 10.69 -3.29
CA ARG A 116 9.99 11.19 -4.08
C ARG A 116 11.36 11.01 -3.41
N ASN A 117 11.39 10.74 -2.11
CA ASN A 117 12.61 10.54 -1.33
C ASN A 117 12.98 9.04 -1.20
N VAL A 118 12.18 8.12 -1.75
CA VAL A 118 12.54 6.69 -1.80
C VAL A 118 13.66 6.52 -2.83
N ARG A 119 14.89 6.26 -2.37
CA ARG A 119 16.08 6.18 -3.24
C ARG A 119 16.45 4.77 -3.68
N MET A 120 15.97 3.75 -2.96
CA MET A 120 16.34 2.35 -3.18
C MET A 120 15.61 1.71 -4.37
N PHE A 121 14.55 2.36 -4.86
CA PHE A 121 13.73 1.89 -5.97
C PHE A 121 13.59 2.98 -7.02
N GLU A 122 13.41 2.58 -8.28
CA GLU A 122 13.15 3.50 -9.38
C GLU A 122 11.66 3.88 -9.41
N PRO A 123 11.29 5.16 -9.33
CA PRO A 123 9.89 5.56 -9.37
C PRO A 123 9.33 5.37 -10.78
N LEU A 124 8.30 4.52 -10.91
CA LEU A 124 7.53 4.39 -12.14
C LEU A 124 6.43 5.44 -12.20
N GLU A 125 5.74 5.65 -11.08
CA GLU A 125 4.64 6.60 -10.99
C GLU A 125 4.41 7.02 -9.54
N ILE A 126 4.24 8.32 -9.31
CA ILE A 126 3.81 8.86 -8.01
C ILE A 126 2.62 9.79 -8.27
N LYS A 127 1.51 9.55 -7.57
CA LYS A 127 0.29 10.35 -7.66
C LYS A 127 -0.09 10.92 -6.31
N ILE A 128 -0.46 12.20 -6.30
CA ILE A 128 -1.12 12.83 -5.16
C ILE A 128 -2.63 12.79 -5.40
N ILE A 129 -3.36 12.16 -4.48
CA ILE A 129 -4.80 11.94 -4.55
C ILE A 129 -5.48 12.84 -3.52
N GLY A 130 -6.33 13.74 -4.01
CA GLY A 130 -7.09 14.68 -3.18
C GLY A 130 -6.20 15.59 -2.31
N GLY A 131 -4.95 15.83 -2.71
CA GLY A 131 -3.96 16.60 -1.95
C GLY A 131 -3.43 15.91 -0.68
N MET A 132 -4.06 14.83 -0.21
CA MET A 132 -3.81 14.28 1.12
C MET A 132 -3.11 12.92 1.12
N ALA A 133 -3.29 12.12 0.07
CA ALA A 133 -2.69 10.80 -0.04
C ALA A 133 -1.71 10.76 -1.21
N GLN A 134 -0.63 10.00 -1.05
CA GLN A 134 0.31 9.67 -2.12
C GLN A 134 0.22 8.18 -2.42
N TRP A 135 0.11 7.85 -3.71
CA TRP A 135 0.17 6.50 -4.24
C TRP A 135 1.43 6.39 -5.10
N GLY A 136 2.21 5.33 -4.89
CA GLY A 136 3.50 5.16 -5.54
C GLY A 136 3.63 3.76 -6.12
N ARG A 137 4.18 3.67 -7.32
CA ARG A 137 4.64 2.45 -7.96
C ARG A 137 6.12 2.61 -8.23
N PHE A 138 6.92 1.64 -7.78
CA PHE A 138 8.36 1.66 -7.91
C PHE A 138 8.86 0.31 -8.42
N LEU A 139 9.94 0.33 -9.19
CA LEU A 139 10.62 -0.84 -9.71
C LEU A 139 11.88 -1.11 -8.89
N LYS A 140 12.12 -2.38 -8.53
CA LYS A 140 13.44 -2.81 -8.06
C LYS A 140 14.38 -2.88 -9.28
N PRO A 141 15.53 -2.20 -9.27
CA PRO A 141 16.51 -2.28 -10.36
C PRO A 141 16.87 -3.72 -10.71
N ALA A 142 17.12 -3.98 -12.00
CA ALA A 142 17.46 -5.33 -12.48
C ALA A 142 18.89 -5.75 -12.12
N SER A 143 19.76 -4.78 -11.84
CA SER A 143 21.16 -4.97 -11.44
C SER A 143 21.29 -4.82 -9.92
N CYS A 144 21.24 -5.95 -9.22
CA CYS A 144 21.64 -6.07 -7.81
C CYS A 144 22.52 -7.31 -7.68
#